data_AF-A0A9Q0DAD0-F1
#
_entry.id   AF-A0A9Q0DAD0-F1
#
_cell.length_a   1.000
_cell.length_b   1.000
_cell.length_c   1.000
_cell.angle_alpha   90.00
_cell.angle_beta   90.00
_cell.angle_gamma   90.00
#
_symmetry.space_group_name_H-M   'P 1'
#
loop_
_entity.id
_entity.type
_entity.pdbx_description
1 polymer ?
#
loop_
_entity_poly.entity_id
_entity_poly.type
_entity_poly.pdbx_seq_one_letter_code
_entity_poly.pdbx_strand_id
1 'polypeptide(L)'
;MAQVHQSETTYISLCLPENMAARGLMSVPNFHYRDDGLELWGHIQRLCSGTCDYIYVTLIGAEGQSERTLLDNWGPDLGKGMVPLGSYPSEHFGEPAPLEIIKLFQERLASLGEKIAKRNAELPVPYPYLHPAQMENSISI
;
A
#
# COMPACT_ATOMS: atom_id res chain seq x y z
N MET A 1 18.02 -5.48 23.84
CA MET A 1 18.25 -6.34 22.65
C MET A 1 17.85 -5.70 21.31
N ALA A 2 17.31 -4.47 21.27
CA ALA A 2 16.95 -3.80 20.01
C ALA A 2 18.12 -3.07 19.30
N GLN A 3 19.23 -2.80 19.99
CA GLN A 3 20.30 -1.94 19.46
C GLN A 3 21.19 -2.59 18.39
N VAL A 4 21.29 -3.92 18.32
CA VAL A 4 22.18 -4.59 17.34
C VAL A 4 21.57 -4.63 15.94
N HIS A 5 20.24 -4.52 15.82
CA HIS A 5 19.55 -4.66 14.54
C HIS A 5 19.41 -3.35 13.74
N GLN A 6 19.40 -2.20 14.43
CA GLN A 6 19.27 -0.88 13.78
C GLN A 6 20.49 -0.52 12.91
N SER A 7 21.67 -1.07 13.20
CA SER A 7 22.91 -0.80 12.44
C SER A 7 23.03 -1.58 11.13
N GLU A 8 22.19 -2.58 10.88
CA GLU A 8 22.25 -3.44 9.69
C GLU A 8 21.02 -3.33 8.78
N THR A 9 20.06 -2.47 9.13
CA THR A 9 18.87 -2.25 8.30
C THR A 9 19.29 -1.44 7.07
N THR A 10 19.23 -2.07 5.89
CA THR A 10 19.46 -1.39 4.61
C THR A 10 18.14 -1.09 3.95
N TYR A 11 18.09 -0.06 3.08
CA TYR A 11 16.88 0.24 2.31
C TYR A 11 16.34 -0.99 1.55
N ILE A 12 17.24 -1.87 1.09
CA ILE A 12 16.93 -3.16 0.43
C ILE A 12 16.07 -4.07 1.33
N SER A 13 16.24 -4.06 2.65
CA SER A 13 15.41 -4.89 3.54
C SER A 13 13.98 -4.38 3.70
N LEU A 14 13.72 -3.12 3.33
CA LEU A 14 12.39 -2.51 3.37
C LEU A 14 11.63 -2.65 2.05
N CYS A 15 12.34 -2.91 0.94
CA CYS A 15 11.74 -3.13 -0.38
C CYS A 15 11.65 -4.62 -0.68
N LEU A 16 10.42 -5.16 -0.72
CA LEU A 16 10.20 -6.60 -0.79
C LEU A 16 10.84 -7.27 -2.02
N PRO A 17 10.72 -6.75 -3.25
CA PRO A 17 11.34 -7.36 -4.43
C PRO A 17 12.85 -7.52 -4.29
N GLU A 18 13.53 -6.47 -3.84
CA GLU A 18 14.97 -6.43 -3.64
C GLU A 18 15.38 -7.33 -2.47
N ASN A 19 14.61 -7.36 -1.38
CA ASN A 19 14.87 -8.25 -0.25
C ASN A 19 14.80 -9.73 -0.66
N MET A 20 13.74 -10.11 -1.40
CA MET A 20 13.56 -11.49 -1.86
C MET A 20 14.68 -11.91 -2.81
N ALA A 21 15.08 -11.03 -3.72
CA ALA A 21 16.19 -11.27 -4.64
C ALA A 21 17.54 -11.39 -3.90
N ALA A 22 17.85 -10.46 -3.00
CA ALA A 22 19.11 -10.44 -2.25
C ALA A 22 19.30 -11.69 -1.38
N ARG A 23 18.20 -12.29 -0.92
CA ARG A 23 18.22 -13.53 -0.12
C ARG A 23 18.13 -14.81 -0.97
N GLY A 24 18.07 -14.69 -2.30
CA GLY A 24 17.95 -15.85 -3.20
C GLY A 24 16.61 -16.57 -3.11
N LEU A 25 15.55 -15.88 -2.68
CA LEU A 25 14.25 -16.50 -2.38
C LEU A 25 13.29 -16.52 -3.57
N MET A 26 13.68 -15.97 -4.73
CA MET A 26 12.80 -15.81 -5.91
C MET A 26 12.36 -17.14 -6.54
N SER A 27 13.13 -18.22 -6.38
CA SER A 27 12.85 -19.52 -7.00
C SER A 27 12.33 -20.59 -6.04
N VAL A 28 12.20 -20.27 -4.75
CA VAL A 28 11.72 -21.23 -3.73
C VAL A 28 10.26 -21.63 -4.03
N PRO A 29 9.93 -22.92 -4.19
CA PRO A 29 8.54 -23.33 -4.43
C PRO A 29 7.67 -23.13 -3.19
N ASN A 30 6.37 -22.91 -3.38
CA ASN A 30 5.36 -22.78 -2.32
C ASN A 30 5.66 -21.70 -1.28
N PHE A 31 6.31 -20.61 -1.68
CA PHE A 31 6.66 -19.52 -0.77
C PHE A 31 5.60 -18.40 -0.79
N HIS A 32 4.48 -18.65 -0.12
CA HIS A 32 3.29 -17.79 -0.21
C HIS A 32 3.49 -16.35 0.29
N TYR A 33 4.36 -16.11 1.30
CA TYR A 33 4.71 -14.75 1.70
C TYR A 33 5.34 -13.94 0.57
N ARG A 34 6.26 -14.56 -0.18
CA ARG A 34 6.88 -13.93 -1.35
C ARG A 34 5.83 -13.68 -2.42
N ASP A 35 5.05 -14.70 -2.77
CA ASP A 35 4.13 -14.63 -3.90
C ASP A 35 3.04 -13.58 -3.67
N ASP A 36 2.36 -13.65 -2.52
CA ASP A 36 1.30 -12.69 -2.14
C ASP A 36 1.90 -11.29 -1.91
N GLY A 37 3.06 -11.23 -1.26
CA GLY A 37 3.73 -9.97 -0.95
C GLY A 37 4.20 -9.23 -2.19
N LEU A 38 4.73 -9.93 -3.20
CA LEU A 38 5.19 -9.28 -4.45
C LEU A 38 4.01 -8.75 -5.28
N GLU A 39 2.90 -9.49 -5.34
CA GLU A 39 1.69 -9.01 -6.03
C GLU A 39 1.10 -7.80 -5.30
N LEU A 40 1.00 -7.86 -3.97
CA LEU A 40 0.57 -6.74 -3.14
C LEU A 40 1.47 -5.51 -3.29
N TRP A 41 2.79 -5.71 -3.23
CA TRP A 41 3.78 -4.65 -3.44
C TRP A 41 3.58 -3.95 -4.78
N GLY A 42 3.38 -4.72 -5.86
CA GLY A 42 3.11 -4.17 -7.19
C GLY A 42 1.83 -3.34 -7.24
N HIS A 43 0.78 -3.73 -6.52
CA HIS A 43 -0.45 -2.95 -6.41
C HIS A 43 -0.25 -1.63 -5.65
N ILE A 44 0.46 -1.66 -4.52
CA ILE A 44 0.76 -0.47 -3.70
C ILE A 44 1.66 0.50 -4.48
N GLN A 45 2.73 -0.01 -5.10
CA GLN A 45 3.62 0.81 -5.92
C GLN A 45 2.86 1.50 -7.05
N ARG A 46 1.92 0.79 -7.69
CA ARG A 46 1.09 1.35 -8.76
C ARG A 46 0.10 2.39 -8.26
N LEU A 47 -0.46 2.22 -7.06
CA LEU A 47 -1.29 3.23 -6.42
C LEU A 47 -0.47 4.52 -6.23
N CYS A 48 0.69 4.42 -5.58
CA CYS A 48 1.56 5.57 -5.34
C CYS A 48 1.96 6.27 -6.64
N SER A 49 2.33 5.53 -7.70
CA SER A 49 2.67 6.13 -8.99
C SER A 49 1.49 6.85 -9.67
N GLY A 50 0.25 6.43 -9.42
CA GLY A 50 -0.93 7.10 -9.98
C GLY A 50 -1.34 8.34 -9.17
N THR A 51 -1.13 8.34 -7.86
CA THR A 51 -1.46 9.46 -6.97
C THR A 51 -0.40 10.57 -7.00
N CYS A 52 0.85 10.25 -7.38
CA CYS A 52 1.95 11.22 -7.42
C CYS A 52 1.86 12.26 -8.55
N ASP A 53 0.82 12.23 -9.40
CA ASP A 53 0.70 13.11 -10.56
C ASP A 53 -0.09 14.42 -10.32
N TYR A 54 -0.72 14.66 -9.15
CA TYR A 54 -1.48 15.90 -8.92
C TYR A 54 -1.48 16.41 -7.48
N ILE A 55 -0.69 17.47 -7.20
CA ILE A 55 -1.09 18.48 -6.20
C ILE A 55 -0.74 19.87 -6.75
N TYR A 56 -1.69 20.80 -6.72
CA TYR A 56 -1.44 22.19 -7.05
C TYR A 56 -2.29 23.12 -6.17
N VAL A 57 -1.66 24.04 -5.45
CA VAL A 57 -2.33 25.16 -4.77
C VAL A 57 -2.09 26.45 -5.56
N THR A 58 -3.17 27.18 -5.85
CA THR A 58 -3.13 28.55 -6.39
C THR A 58 -4.01 29.42 -5.49
N LEU A 59 -3.44 30.43 -4.86
CA LEU A 59 -4.18 31.40 -4.06
C LEU A 59 -4.63 32.55 -4.97
N ILE A 60 -5.92 32.93 -4.92
CA ILE A 60 -6.45 34.06 -5.70
C ILE A 60 -6.91 35.15 -4.74
N GLY A 61 -6.32 36.35 -4.88
CA GLY A 61 -6.67 37.53 -4.11
C GLY A 61 -6.96 38.74 -4.99
N ALA A 62 -7.28 39.89 -4.38
CA ALA A 62 -7.60 41.13 -5.08
C ALA A 62 -6.46 41.67 -5.96
N GLU A 63 -5.23 41.17 -5.79
CA GLU A 63 -4.05 41.54 -6.57
C GLU A 63 -3.61 40.47 -7.61
N GLY A 64 -4.40 39.40 -7.81
CA GLY A 64 -4.13 38.36 -8.82
C GLY A 64 -3.98 36.94 -8.26
N GLN A 65 -3.45 36.03 -9.08
CA GLN A 65 -3.16 34.63 -8.71
C GLN A 65 -1.71 34.50 -8.19
N SER A 66 -1.51 33.72 -7.12
CA SER A 66 -0.17 33.32 -6.66
C SER A 66 0.43 32.25 -7.58
N GLU A 67 1.75 32.07 -7.51
CA GLU A 67 2.42 30.93 -8.13
C GLU A 67 1.93 29.60 -7.52
N ARG A 68 2.07 28.51 -8.30
CA ARG A 68 1.52 27.18 -8.03
C ARG A 68 2.45 26.39 -7.10
N THR A 69 1.95 25.96 -5.95
CA THR A 69 2.78 25.27 -4.93
C THR A 69 2.23 23.88 -4.60
N LEU A 70 3.10 22.87 -4.54
CA LEU A 70 2.80 21.47 -4.16
C LEU A 70 2.55 21.39 -2.66
N LEU A 71 1.52 20.65 -2.23
CA LEU A 71 1.10 20.59 -0.82
C LEU A 71 0.91 19.14 -0.35
N ASP A 72 1.95 18.52 0.18
CA ASP A 72 2.07 17.09 0.53
C ASP A 72 1.93 16.78 2.04
N ASN A 73 1.17 17.59 2.80
CA ASN A 73 1.06 17.40 4.26
C ASN A 73 0.05 16.29 4.65
N TRP A 74 0.56 15.24 5.29
CA TRP A 74 -0.16 14.12 5.89
C TRP A 74 -0.39 14.33 7.41
N GLY A 75 -1.61 14.07 7.91
CA GLY A 75 -2.00 14.19 9.33
C GLY A 75 -3.11 13.21 9.74
N PRO A 76 -3.37 13.00 11.06
CA PRO A 76 -3.87 11.74 11.59
C PRO A 76 -5.39 11.67 11.80
N ASP A 77 -6.05 10.74 11.11
CA ASP A 77 -7.39 10.24 11.45
C ASP A 77 -7.29 8.75 11.79
N LEU A 78 -7.06 8.43 13.06
CA LEU A 78 -7.06 7.06 13.59
C LEU A 78 -8.31 6.84 14.44
N GLY A 79 -9.42 6.51 13.77
CA GLY A 79 -10.62 5.98 14.41
C GLY A 79 -10.40 4.53 14.86
N LYS A 80 -10.97 4.17 16.02
CA LYS A 80 -10.85 2.84 16.62
C LYS A 80 -11.73 1.83 15.89
N GLY A 81 -11.12 1.01 15.05
CA GLY A 81 -11.73 -0.11 14.31
C GLY A 81 -10.78 -0.59 13.23
N MET A 82 -10.72 -1.90 12.97
CA MET A 82 -9.89 -2.45 11.88
C MET A 82 -10.39 -1.87 10.55
N VAL A 83 -9.60 -1.00 9.93
CA VAL A 83 -9.83 -0.50 8.56
C VAL A 83 -8.99 -1.37 7.63
N PRO A 84 -9.61 -2.17 6.74
CA PRO A 84 -8.86 -3.00 5.80
C PRO A 84 -8.01 -2.14 4.85
N LEU A 85 -6.90 -2.70 4.38
CA LEU A 85 -6.03 -2.05 3.41
C LEU A 85 -6.82 -1.56 2.19
N GLY A 86 -6.58 -0.30 1.79
CA GLY A 86 -7.26 0.32 0.65
C GLY A 86 -8.68 0.83 0.93
N SER A 87 -9.17 0.69 2.16
CA SER A 87 -10.42 1.32 2.59
C SER A 87 -10.12 2.70 3.18
N TYR A 88 -10.70 3.74 2.59
CA TYR A 88 -10.50 5.14 3.00
C TYR A 88 -11.86 5.75 3.38
N PRO A 89 -12.32 5.56 4.63
CA PRO A 89 -13.61 6.09 5.07
C PRO A 89 -13.63 7.62 5.21
N SER A 90 -12.46 8.24 5.44
CA SER A 90 -12.28 9.68 5.39
C SER A 90 -12.03 10.13 3.95
N GLU A 91 -12.91 10.98 3.41
CA GLU A 91 -12.78 11.53 2.07
C GLU A 91 -11.81 12.72 2.07
N HIS A 92 -10.54 12.44 1.76
CA HIS A 92 -9.51 13.48 1.61
C HIS A 92 -9.39 14.00 0.16
N PHE A 93 -9.84 13.22 -0.81
CA PHE A 93 -9.83 13.58 -2.24
C PHE A 93 -11.26 13.75 -2.74
N GLY A 94 -11.50 14.84 -3.48
CA GLY A 94 -12.79 15.09 -4.14
C GLY A 94 -12.71 15.03 -5.66
N GLU A 95 -11.49 14.96 -6.21
CA GLU A 95 -11.23 15.01 -7.64
C GLU A 95 -11.50 13.65 -8.32
N PRO A 96 -12.07 13.63 -9.54
CA PRO A 96 -12.40 12.38 -10.23
C PRO A 96 -11.21 11.44 -10.45
N ALA A 97 -10.02 11.98 -10.74
CA ALA A 97 -8.85 11.18 -11.07
C ALA A 97 -8.29 10.39 -9.85
N PRO A 98 -7.99 11.01 -8.69
CA PRO A 98 -7.65 10.28 -7.46
C PRO A 98 -8.71 9.24 -7.06
N LEU A 99 -10.00 9.56 -7.19
CA LEU A 99 -11.09 8.64 -6.86
C LEU A 99 -11.10 7.42 -7.80
N GLU A 100 -10.87 7.61 -9.10
CA GLU A 100 -10.74 6.49 -10.06
C GLU A 100 -9.52 5.61 -9.76
N ILE A 101 -8.40 6.22 -9.36
CA ILE A 101 -7.19 5.50 -8.96
C ILE A 101 -7.42 4.66 -7.69
N ILE A 102 -8.09 5.23 -6.68
CA ILE A 102 -8.47 4.52 -5.45
C ILE A 102 -9.40 3.34 -5.78
N LYS A 103 -10.42 3.57 -6.60
CA LYS A 103 -11.35 2.51 -7.03
C LYS A 103 -10.61 1.36 -7.72
N LEU A 104 -9.73 1.69 -8.66
CA LEU A 104 -8.93 0.69 -9.37
C LEU A 104 -7.98 -0.08 -8.44
N PHE A 105 -7.46 0.57 -7.40
CA PHE A 105 -6.66 -0.09 -6.38
C PHE A 105 -7.51 -1.07 -5.55
N GLN A 106 -8.71 -0.66 -5.12
CA GLN A 106 -9.64 -1.53 -4.39
C GLN A 106 -10.05 -2.76 -5.22
N GLU A 107 -10.31 -2.60 -6.52
CA GLU A 107 -10.60 -3.71 -7.44
C GLU A 107 -9.44 -4.69 -7.56
N ARG A 108 -8.19 -4.19 -7.60
CA ARG A 108 -6.99 -5.04 -7.61
C ARG A 108 -6.82 -5.81 -6.31
N LEU A 109 -7.03 -5.16 -5.16
CA LEU A 109 -6.99 -5.83 -3.85
C LEU A 109 -8.06 -6.91 -3.74
N ALA A 110 -9.27 -6.66 -4.26
CA ALA A 110 -10.33 -7.67 -4.31
C ALA A 110 -9.91 -8.88 -5.16
N SER A 111 -9.36 -8.64 -6.36
CA SER A 111 -8.86 -9.73 -7.22
C SER A 111 -7.73 -10.54 -6.56
N LEU A 112 -6.79 -9.87 -5.87
CA LEU A 112 -5.75 -10.54 -5.09
C LEU A 112 -6.34 -11.39 -3.96
N GLY A 113 -7.30 -10.84 -3.21
CA GLY A 113 -8.00 -11.57 -2.15
C GLY A 113 -8.67 -12.84 -2.67
N GLU A 114 -9.37 -12.77 -3.79
CA GLU A 114 -10.00 -13.93 -4.43
C GLU A 114 -8.98 -14.99 -4.85
N LYS A 115 -7.84 -14.59 -5.43
CA LYS A 115 -6.75 -15.52 -5.80
C LYS A 115 -6.19 -16.23 -4.57
N ILE A 116 -5.91 -15.47 -3.51
CA ILE A 116 -5.40 -16.01 -2.24
C ILE A 116 -6.42 -16.98 -1.62
N ALA A 117 -7.70 -16.61 -1.61
CA ALA A 117 -8.78 -17.43 -1.08
C ALA A 117 -8.91 -18.76 -1.85
N LYS A 118 -8.90 -18.69 -3.19
CA LYS A 118 -8.95 -19.88 -4.05
C LYS A 118 -7.78 -20.82 -3.80
N ARG A 119 -6.55 -20.29 -3.78
CA ARG A 119 -5.35 -21.09 -3.46
C ARG A 119 -5.45 -21.70 -2.07
N ASN A 120 -5.80 -20.92 -1.06
CA ASN A 120 -5.84 -21.37 0.33
C ASN A 120 -6.90 -22.46 0.57
N ALA A 121 -7.97 -22.51 -0.22
CA ALA A 121 -8.96 -23.59 -0.16
C ALA A 121 -8.41 -24.96 -0.60
N GLU A 122 -7.34 -24.97 -1.40
CA GLU A 122 -6.68 -26.19 -1.90
C GLU A 122 -5.49 -26.63 -1.03
N LEU A 123 -5.06 -25.79 -0.07
CA LEU A 123 -3.90 -26.06 0.78
C LEU A 123 -4.29 -26.78 2.07
N PRO A 124 -3.50 -27.78 2.54
CA PRO A 124 -3.70 -28.40 3.84
C PRO A 124 -3.60 -27.40 5.00
N VAL A 125 -2.75 -26.38 4.85
CA VAL A 125 -2.59 -25.28 5.79
C VAL A 125 -2.67 -23.97 5.00
N PRO A 126 -3.72 -23.15 5.21
CA PRO A 126 -3.87 -21.91 4.48
C PRO A 126 -2.82 -20.87 4.94
N TYR A 127 -2.43 -19.98 4.03
CA TYR A 127 -1.61 -18.81 4.32
C TYR A 127 -2.45 -17.52 4.20
N PRO A 128 -3.03 -17.00 5.29
CA PRO A 128 -4.03 -15.92 5.19
C PRO A 128 -3.45 -14.52 5.44
N TYR A 129 -2.22 -14.42 5.95
CA TYR A 129 -1.67 -13.19 6.54
C TYR A 129 -1.57 -11.98 5.60
N LEU A 130 -1.44 -12.19 4.29
CA LEU A 130 -1.38 -11.13 3.28
C LEU A 130 -2.68 -10.99 2.48
N HIS A 131 -3.78 -11.60 2.94
CA HIS A 131 -5.09 -11.38 2.36
C HIS A 131 -5.54 -9.93 2.66
N PRO A 132 -5.86 -9.08 1.66
CA PRO A 132 -6.10 -7.65 1.89
C PRO A 132 -7.18 -7.34 2.93
N ALA A 133 -8.24 -8.16 3.01
CA ALA A 133 -9.29 -8.02 4.03
C ALA A 133 -8.84 -8.30 5.48
N GLN A 134 -7.66 -8.89 5.67
CA GLN A 134 -7.06 -9.18 6.98
C GLN A 134 -5.92 -8.22 7.34
N MET A 135 -5.56 -7.32 6.43
CA MET A 135 -4.48 -6.36 6.63
C MET A 135 -5.06 -5.02 7.06
N GLU A 136 -4.55 -4.47 8.15
CA GLU A 136 -4.86 -3.10 8.57
C GLU A 136 -4.23 -2.08 7.62
N ASN A 137 -4.93 -0.97 7.39
CA ASN A 137 -4.46 0.15 6.58
C ASN A 137 -3.30 0.93 7.27
N SER A 138 -3.11 0.74 8.57
CA SER A 138 -2.07 1.39 9.39
C SER A 138 -1.63 0.49 10.56
N ILE A 139 -0.46 0.74 11.14
CA ILE A 139 -0.02 0.06 12.37
C ILE A 139 -0.73 0.72 13.57
N SER A 140 -1.68 0.02 14.18
CA SER A 140 -2.55 0.61 15.23
C SER A 140 -2.67 -0.20 16.54
N ILE A 141 -1.92 -1.32 16.65
CA ILE A 141 -1.97 -2.28 17.77
C ILE A 141 -0.62 -2.50 18.46
#